data_AF-A0A931HZC1-F1
#
_entry.id   AF-A0A931HZC1-F1
#
_cell.length_a   1.000
_cell.length_b   1.000
_cell.length_c   1.000
_cell.angle_alpha   90.00
_cell.angle_beta   90.00
_cell.angle_gamma   90.00
#
_symmetry.space_group_name_H-M   'P 1'
#
loop_
_entity.id
_entity.type
_entity.pdbx_description
1 polymer ?
#
loop_
_entity_poly.entity_id
_entity_poly.type
_entity_poly.pdbx_seq_one_letter_code
_entity_poly.pdbx_strand_id
1 'polypeptide(L)'
;MAAAKSGRDLVAYFAGHLANLVNGNDHLGDGEPHADVRAFRLYEKVQRLLTGNRQYAEGLVGVWAYPAPADVEQAAEHYFDIVLDRPIGRRGDKPSSADNLRAAVADRAAGPVAASEPGEALSTWKALTGGPARIRRFTERQQLYGLSNLILKCLDASNRPYAEVLRLGLCPRDWLVGDETVPVNTLKATNAFLKHLKAAMGGEYGRRPSPEQLAAAFAAAPIPGCADANAFAATPFGGAVLSRLAGQDHTFFVSFDDIEATIADSVPDEDDAPLMDAEEALPLLEQAVRAGVVEADEKALLAAILDGRPLAEAMRSDLGLRRRLKQRFDNDLEAYVADLSGRVAAFMRSAAG
;
A
#
# COMPACT_ATOMS: atom_id res chain seq x y z
N MET A 1 -8.02 13.79 6.49
CA MET A 1 -7.26 13.76 5.22
C MET A 1 -8.23 13.41 4.12
N ALA A 2 -8.15 14.03 2.93
CA ALA A 2 -9.03 13.65 1.83
C ALA A 2 -8.68 12.23 1.35
N ALA A 3 -9.68 11.34 1.26
CA ALA A 3 -9.51 9.98 0.76
C ALA A 3 -8.90 9.98 -0.65
N ALA A 4 -7.97 9.05 -0.92
CA ALA A 4 -7.36 8.89 -2.23
C ALA A 4 -8.43 8.45 -3.24
N LYS A 5 -8.62 9.21 -4.32
CA LYS A 5 -9.68 8.99 -5.30
C LYS A 5 -9.35 7.92 -6.35
N SER A 6 -8.11 7.43 -6.35
CA SER A 6 -7.62 6.41 -7.29
C SER A 6 -6.40 5.68 -6.73
N GLY A 7 -6.10 4.48 -7.23
CA GLY A 7 -4.87 3.75 -6.88
C GLY A 7 -3.59 4.54 -7.19
N ARG A 8 -3.63 5.41 -8.21
CA ARG A 8 -2.52 6.33 -8.53
C ARG A 8 -2.30 7.38 -7.44
N ASP A 9 -3.37 7.93 -6.88
CA ASP A 9 -3.26 8.90 -5.78
C ASP A 9 -2.65 8.25 -4.54
N LEU A 10 -3.04 6.99 -4.26
CA LEU A 10 -2.48 6.22 -3.15
C LEU A 10 -0.96 6.00 -3.29
N VAL A 11 -0.47 5.66 -4.49
CA VAL A 11 0.96 5.55 -4.78
C VAL A 11 1.67 6.91 -4.64
N ALA A 12 1.02 8.01 -5.05
CA ALA A 12 1.57 9.36 -4.90
C ALA A 12 1.66 9.78 -3.42
N TYR A 13 0.65 9.48 -2.61
CA TYR A 13 0.69 9.70 -1.17
C TYR A 13 1.81 8.89 -0.52
N PHE A 14 1.94 7.61 -0.89
CA PHE A 14 3.00 6.75 -0.38
C PHE A 14 4.40 7.27 -0.77
N ALA A 15 4.58 7.76 -2.00
CA ALA A 15 5.82 8.42 -2.42
C ALA A 15 6.17 9.63 -1.53
N GLY A 16 5.15 10.42 -1.16
CA GLY A 16 5.29 11.54 -0.24
C GLY A 16 5.70 11.10 1.17
N HIS A 17 5.13 10.02 1.69
CA HIS A 17 5.55 9.48 2.98
C HIS A 17 6.98 8.95 2.94
N LEU A 18 7.37 8.23 1.90
CA LEU A 18 8.76 7.79 1.71
C LEU A 18 9.73 8.96 1.69
N ALA A 19 9.39 10.05 0.98
CA ALA A 19 10.20 11.28 0.97
C ALA A 19 10.37 11.87 2.38
N ASN A 20 9.29 11.89 3.17
CA ASN A 20 9.33 12.39 4.55
C ASN A 20 10.19 11.51 5.46
N LEU A 21 10.06 10.17 5.35
CA LEU A 21 10.85 9.22 6.13
C LEU A 21 12.35 9.34 5.82
N VAL A 22 12.72 9.43 4.53
CA VAL A 22 14.11 9.63 4.10
C VAL A 22 14.65 10.98 4.57
N ASN A 23 13.82 12.02 4.58
CA ASN A 23 14.18 13.35 5.07
C ASN A 23 14.19 13.47 6.62
N GLY A 24 13.77 12.42 7.32
CA GLY A 24 13.65 12.37 8.77
C GLY A 24 12.58 13.29 9.37
N ASN A 25 11.59 13.72 8.59
CA ASN A 25 10.53 14.61 9.07
C ASN A 25 9.61 13.96 10.11
N ASP A 26 9.64 12.64 10.24
CA ASP A 26 8.87 11.87 11.21
C ASP A 26 9.49 11.87 12.62
N HIS A 27 10.77 12.22 12.77
CA HIS A 27 11.48 12.08 14.06
C HIS A 27 12.51 13.16 14.37
N LEU A 28 12.89 14.00 13.41
CA LEU A 28 13.87 15.07 13.60
C LEU A 28 13.18 16.42 13.78
N GLY A 29 13.69 17.24 14.70
CA GLY A 29 13.19 18.61 14.90
C GLY A 29 13.59 19.55 13.76
N ASP A 30 12.92 20.70 13.63
CA ASP A 30 13.18 21.69 12.56
C ASP A 30 14.62 22.23 12.56
N GLY A 31 15.29 22.23 13.73
CA GLY A 31 16.66 22.70 13.89
C GLY A 31 17.73 21.71 13.45
N GLU A 32 17.37 20.47 13.12
CA GLU A 32 18.35 19.44 12.72
C GLU A 32 18.60 19.50 11.21
N PRO A 33 19.83 19.85 10.76
CA PRO A 33 20.08 20.10 9.34
C PRO A 33 20.33 18.84 8.50
N HIS A 34 20.49 17.68 9.15
CA HIS A 34 20.88 16.43 8.50
C HIS A 34 19.97 15.28 8.93
N ALA A 35 19.75 14.35 8.01
CA ALA A 35 19.08 13.08 8.27
C ALA A 35 20.03 11.91 8.04
N ASP A 36 19.95 10.90 8.91
CA ASP A 36 20.66 9.64 8.77
C ASP A 36 19.78 8.65 7.98
N VAL A 37 20.26 8.21 6.80
CA VAL A 37 19.58 7.21 5.97
C VAL A 37 20.18 5.84 6.29
N ARG A 38 19.58 5.14 7.27
CA ARG A 38 19.98 3.77 7.63
C ARG A 38 18.99 2.78 7.04
N ALA A 39 19.45 1.96 6.09
CA ALA A 39 18.59 1.03 5.35
C ALA A 39 17.65 0.23 6.26
N PHE A 40 18.18 -0.46 7.27
CA PHE A 40 17.37 -1.29 8.16
C PHE A 40 16.31 -0.48 8.95
N ARG A 41 16.68 0.68 9.50
CA ARG A 41 15.71 1.53 10.23
C ARG A 41 14.64 2.10 9.30
N LEU A 42 15.02 2.48 8.09
CA LEU A 42 14.06 2.95 7.10
C LEU A 42 13.13 1.80 6.70
N TYR A 43 13.65 0.57 6.57
CA TYR A 43 12.86 -0.62 6.21
C TYR A 43 11.79 -0.85 7.27
N GLU A 44 12.16 -0.88 8.55
CA GLU A 44 11.20 -1.06 9.65
C GLU A 44 10.10 0.01 9.64
N LYS A 45 10.46 1.28 9.36
CA LYS A 45 9.48 2.37 9.27
C LYS A 45 8.55 2.21 8.07
N VAL A 46 9.07 1.79 6.92
CA VAL A 46 8.25 1.52 5.73
C VAL A 46 7.33 0.32 5.95
N GLN A 47 7.84 -0.77 6.56
CA GLN A 47 7.05 -1.94 6.94
C GLN A 47 5.88 -1.52 7.85
N ARG A 48 6.16 -0.82 8.96
CA ARG A 48 5.10 -0.30 9.85
C ARG A 48 4.13 0.64 9.15
N LEU A 49 4.59 1.44 8.21
CA LEU A 49 3.73 2.33 7.44
C LEU A 49 2.79 1.54 6.52
N LEU A 50 3.31 0.52 5.83
CA LEU A 50 2.54 -0.33 4.94
C LEU A 50 1.51 -1.18 5.70
N THR A 51 1.87 -1.70 6.87
CA THR A 51 1.00 -2.56 7.68
C THR A 51 0.02 -1.78 8.56
N GLY A 52 0.47 -0.67 9.16
CA GLY A 52 -0.33 0.13 10.09
C GLY A 52 -1.29 1.11 9.43
N ASN A 53 -1.12 1.40 8.13
CA ASN A 53 -2.05 2.24 7.38
C ASN A 53 -3.02 1.38 6.58
N ARG A 54 -4.29 1.34 7.00
CA ARG A 54 -5.36 0.57 6.34
C ARG A 54 -5.44 0.84 4.84
N GLN A 55 -5.28 2.10 4.39
CA GLN A 55 -5.32 2.43 2.97
C GLN A 55 -4.17 1.79 2.19
N TYR A 56 -2.98 1.64 2.79
CA TYR A 56 -1.86 0.95 2.16
C TYR A 56 -2.03 -0.57 2.26
N ALA A 57 -2.39 -1.06 3.43
CA ALA A 57 -2.66 -2.48 3.66
C ALA A 57 -3.70 -3.00 2.67
N GLU A 58 -4.78 -2.26 2.41
CA GLU A 58 -5.81 -2.67 1.45
C GLU A 58 -5.44 -2.29 0.01
N GLY A 59 -5.08 -1.02 -0.24
CA GLY A 59 -4.96 -0.50 -1.60
C GLY A 59 -3.60 -0.72 -2.29
N LEU A 60 -2.49 -0.80 -1.55
CA LEU A 60 -1.16 -1.06 -2.11
C LEU A 60 -0.75 -2.53 -1.98
N VAL A 61 -1.09 -3.15 -0.86
CA VAL A 61 -0.45 -4.40 -0.42
C VAL A 61 -1.40 -5.61 -0.48
N GLY A 62 -2.66 -5.46 -0.06
CA GLY A 62 -3.52 -6.57 0.35
C GLY A 62 -4.52 -7.10 -0.68
N VAL A 63 -4.80 -6.38 -1.77
CA VAL A 63 -5.84 -6.81 -2.74
C VAL A 63 -5.30 -7.71 -3.87
N TRP A 64 -3.99 -7.99 -3.92
CA TRP A 64 -3.37 -8.28 -5.23
C TRP A 64 -2.41 -9.48 -5.33
N ALA A 65 -1.97 -10.07 -4.22
CA ALA A 65 -1.14 -11.29 -4.28
C ALA A 65 -2.04 -12.53 -4.17
N TYR A 66 -1.97 -13.46 -5.13
CA TYR A 66 -2.61 -14.77 -5.03
C TYR A 66 -1.56 -15.91 -5.06
N PRO A 67 -1.47 -16.81 -4.07
CA PRO A 67 -2.32 -16.87 -2.89
C PRO A 67 -2.18 -15.62 -2.05
N ALA A 68 -3.29 -15.25 -1.39
CA ALA A 68 -3.28 -14.15 -0.44
C ALA A 68 -2.15 -14.39 0.57
N PRO A 69 -1.34 -13.37 0.89
CA PRO A 69 -0.38 -13.47 1.97
C PRO A 69 -1.13 -13.83 3.25
N ALA A 70 -0.48 -14.59 4.15
CA ALA A 70 -1.18 -15.09 5.33
C ALA A 70 -1.62 -13.96 6.28
N ASP A 71 -0.91 -12.84 6.24
CA ASP A 71 -1.11 -11.65 7.05
C ASP A 71 -0.61 -10.39 6.30
N VAL A 72 -0.85 -9.22 6.90
CA VAL A 72 -0.53 -7.91 6.30
C VAL A 72 1.00 -7.68 6.28
N GLU A 73 1.72 -8.25 7.25
CA GLU A 73 3.18 -8.18 7.36
C GLU A 73 3.88 -8.87 6.18
N GLN A 74 3.45 -10.10 5.85
CA GLN A 74 3.91 -10.85 4.68
C GLN A 74 3.51 -10.14 3.38
N ALA A 75 2.34 -9.53 3.37
CA ALA A 75 1.88 -8.72 2.24
C ALA A 75 2.86 -7.55 2.02
N ALA A 76 3.23 -6.84 3.09
CA ALA A 76 4.12 -5.68 3.04
C ALA A 76 5.55 -6.07 2.64
N GLU A 77 6.04 -7.21 3.13
CA GLU A 77 7.32 -7.79 2.71
C GLU A 77 7.30 -8.14 1.22
N HIS A 78 6.24 -8.78 0.75
CA HIS A 78 6.09 -9.08 -0.67
C HIS A 78 6.05 -7.82 -1.54
N TYR A 79 5.29 -6.80 -1.15
CA TYR A 79 5.27 -5.52 -1.86
C TYR A 79 6.66 -4.88 -1.88
N PHE A 80 7.39 -4.97 -0.77
CA PHE A 80 8.76 -4.48 -0.70
C PHE A 80 9.65 -5.15 -1.75
N ASP A 81 9.66 -6.48 -1.81
CA ASP A 81 10.52 -7.23 -2.74
C ASP A 81 10.14 -7.00 -4.22
N ILE A 82 8.84 -7.02 -4.51
CA ILE A 82 8.34 -6.98 -5.90
C ILE A 82 8.25 -5.56 -6.46
N VAL A 83 8.16 -4.55 -5.61
CA VAL A 83 8.00 -3.15 -6.03
C VAL A 83 9.18 -2.31 -5.60
N LEU A 84 9.46 -2.23 -4.29
CA LEU A 84 10.48 -1.31 -3.77
C LEU A 84 11.89 -1.75 -4.14
N ASP A 85 12.19 -3.04 -4.06
CA ASP A 85 13.50 -3.60 -4.39
C ASP A 85 13.62 -4.17 -5.81
N ARG A 86 12.56 -4.05 -6.63
CA ARG A 86 12.62 -4.45 -8.03
C ARG A 86 13.59 -3.57 -8.82
N PRO A 87 14.57 -4.16 -9.54
CA PRO A 87 15.47 -3.41 -10.40
C PRO A 87 14.72 -2.67 -11.53
N ILE A 88 15.04 -1.39 -11.71
CA ILE A 88 14.47 -0.54 -12.75
C ILE A 88 15.49 -0.42 -13.89
N GLY A 89 15.14 -1.01 -15.04
CA GLY A 89 15.99 -0.99 -16.24
C GLY A 89 16.14 0.40 -16.86
N ARG A 90 17.30 0.62 -17.50
CA ARG A 90 17.57 1.81 -18.33
C ARG A 90 16.86 1.73 -19.67
N ARG A 91 16.59 2.90 -20.27
CA ARG A 91 16.04 3.01 -21.64
C ARG A 91 17.11 3.57 -22.57
N GLY A 92 17.82 2.67 -23.26
CA GLY A 92 19.00 3.04 -24.05
C GLY A 92 20.07 3.67 -23.18
N ASP A 93 20.70 4.75 -23.66
CA ASP A 93 21.80 5.42 -22.98
C ASP A 93 21.36 6.39 -21.86
N LYS A 94 20.06 6.53 -21.61
CA LYS A 94 19.53 7.47 -20.62
C LYS A 94 19.50 6.85 -19.21
N PRO A 95 19.75 7.65 -18.16
CA PRO A 95 19.61 7.19 -16.78
C PRO A 95 18.17 6.72 -16.50
N SER A 96 18.03 5.65 -15.72
CA SER A 96 16.74 5.18 -15.23
C SER A 96 16.12 6.17 -14.22
N SER A 97 14.86 5.98 -13.86
CA SER A 97 14.24 6.76 -12.77
C SER A 97 14.99 6.56 -11.44
N ALA A 98 15.45 5.34 -11.16
CA ALA A 98 16.25 5.03 -9.97
C ALA A 98 17.63 5.70 -10.00
N ASP A 99 18.29 5.76 -11.17
CA ASP A 99 19.54 6.52 -11.33
C ASP A 99 19.34 8.00 -10.99
N ASN A 100 18.24 8.61 -11.48
CA ASN A 100 17.91 10.01 -11.21
C ASN A 100 17.57 10.25 -9.72
N LEU A 101 16.85 9.32 -9.09
CA LEU A 101 16.54 9.39 -7.66
C LEU A 101 17.82 9.32 -6.83
N ARG A 102 18.70 8.37 -7.13
CA ARG A 102 19.99 8.23 -6.45
C ARG A 102 20.84 9.50 -6.60
N ALA A 103 20.91 10.08 -7.80
CA ALA A 103 21.63 11.32 -8.02
C ALA A 103 21.10 12.45 -7.12
N ALA A 104 19.78 12.62 -7.03
CA ALA A 104 19.17 13.62 -6.16
C ALA A 104 19.46 13.40 -4.66
N VAL A 105 19.53 12.16 -4.20
CA VAL A 105 19.94 11.82 -2.82
C VAL A 105 21.43 12.09 -2.62
N ALA A 106 22.27 11.72 -3.58
CA ALA A 106 23.72 11.94 -3.53
C ALA A 106 24.10 13.43 -3.56
N ASP A 107 23.35 14.28 -4.28
CA ASP A 107 23.53 15.74 -4.27
C ASP A 107 23.34 16.35 -2.87
N ARG A 108 22.61 15.64 -2.00
CA ARG A 108 22.42 15.99 -0.59
C ARG A 108 23.42 15.37 0.35
N ALA A 109 24.39 14.59 -0.10
CA ALA A 109 25.38 13.97 0.79
C ALA A 109 26.00 14.97 1.76
N ALA A 110 26.04 14.59 3.04
CA ALA A 110 26.75 15.29 4.10
C ALA A 110 27.97 14.44 4.52
N GLY A 111 28.83 14.13 3.54
CA GLY A 111 29.96 13.22 3.70
C GLY A 111 30.41 12.61 2.37
N PRO A 112 31.40 11.70 2.39
CA PRO A 112 31.87 11.01 1.20
C PRO A 112 30.74 10.19 0.56
N VAL A 113 30.59 10.33 -0.76
CA VAL A 113 29.68 9.51 -1.56
C VAL A 113 30.46 8.28 -2.02
N ALA A 114 29.98 7.08 -1.70
CA ALA A 114 30.57 5.86 -2.22
C ALA A 114 30.51 5.88 -3.75
N ALA A 115 31.61 5.51 -4.41
CA ALA A 115 31.63 5.34 -5.85
C ALA A 115 30.64 4.22 -6.22
N SER A 116 29.70 4.52 -7.12
CA SER A 116 28.81 3.49 -7.66
C SER A 116 29.55 2.68 -8.71
N GLU A 117 29.30 1.36 -8.72
CA GLU A 117 29.58 0.56 -9.91
C GLU A 117 28.67 1.04 -11.06
N PRO A 118 29.24 1.43 -12.22
CA PRO A 118 28.44 1.81 -13.37
C PRO A 118 27.76 0.57 -13.97
N GLY A 119 26.45 0.65 -14.18
CA GLY A 119 25.72 -0.32 -15.01
C GLY A 119 24.79 -1.28 -14.26
N GLU A 120 24.82 -1.31 -12.92
CA GLU A 120 23.82 -2.07 -12.16
C GLU A 120 22.44 -1.39 -12.27
N ALA A 121 21.39 -2.17 -12.57
CA ALA A 121 20.02 -1.70 -12.51
C ALA A 121 19.61 -1.49 -11.04
N LEU A 122 19.25 -0.25 -10.69
CA LEU A 122 18.87 0.12 -9.34
C LEU A 122 17.36 -0.05 -9.11
N SER A 123 17.02 -0.46 -7.89
CA SER A 123 15.64 -0.39 -7.38
C SER A 123 15.34 0.97 -6.76
N THR A 124 14.07 1.23 -6.45
CA THR A 124 13.67 2.42 -5.67
C THR A 124 14.39 2.42 -4.33
N TRP A 125 14.44 1.25 -3.69
CA TRP A 125 15.10 1.06 -2.40
C TRP A 125 16.60 1.33 -2.46
N LYS A 126 17.33 0.65 -3.36
CA LYS A 126 18.78 0.86 -3.56
C LYS A 126 19.11 2.31 -3.91
N ALA A 127 18.24 3.01 -4.64
CA ALA A 127 18.44 4.42 -4.97
C ALA A 127 18.33 5.34 -3.73
N LEU A 128 17.46 5.01 -2.77
CA LEU A 128 17.30 5.77 -1.53
C LEU A 128 18.39 5.43 -0.50
N THR A 129 18.74 4.16 -0.34
CA THR A 129 19.56 3.70 0.79
C THR A 129 20.97 3.27 0.41
N GLY A 130 21.25 3.03 -0.87
CA GLY A 130 22.58 2.63 -1.36
C GLY A 130 23.56 3.80 -1.53
N GLY A 131 23.11 5.03 -1.24
CA GLY A 131 23.89 6.25 -1.34
C GLY A 131 24.56 6.64 -0.01
N PRO A 132 24.75 7.95 0.26
CA PRO A 132 25.36 8.42 1.50
C PRO A 132 24.49 8.09 2.73
N ALA A 133 25.11 7.58 3.79
CA ALA A 133 24.42 7.28 5.05
C ALA A 133 23.87 8.54 5.77
N ARG A 134 24.34 9.72 5.38
CA ARG A 134 23.91 11.01 5.94
C ARG A 134 23.67 12.02 4.82
N ILE A 135 22.50 12.65 4.84
CA ILE A 135 22.11 13.67 3.86
C ILE A 135 21.74 14.98 4.56
N ARG A 136 21.94 16.10 3.86
CA ARG A 136 21.35 17.40 4.18
C ARG A 136 19.86 17.33 3.89
N ARG A 137 19.05 17.82 4.83
CA ARG A 137 17.59 17.77 4.69
C ARG A 137 17.11 18.67 3.54
N PHE A 138 15.99 18.26 2.97
CA PHE A 138 15.16 19.01 2.04
C PHE A 138 14.22 19.90 2.86
N THR A 139 14.72 21.07 3.27
CA THR A 139 13.98 22.02 4.13
C THR A 139 12.94 22.83 3.36
N GLU A 140 13.23 23.13 2.09
CA GLU A 140 12.27 23.81 1.22
C GLU A 140 11.22 22.82 0.71
N ARG A 141 9.94 23.20 0.85
CA ARG A 141 8.80 22.40 0.40
C ARG A 141 8.91 21.97 -1.07
N GLN A 142 9.41 22.85 -1.95
CA GLN A 142 9.59 22.55 -3.38
C GLN A 142 10.64 21.45 -3.61
N GLN A 143 11.70 21.42 -2.80
CA GLN A 143 12.76 20.43 -2.91
C GLN A 143 12.26 19.06 -2.42
N LEU A 144 11.50 19.03 -1.33
CA LEU A 144 10.87 17.80 -0.81
C LEU A 144 9.83 17.24 -1.80
N TYR A 145 9.03 18.11 -2.44
CA TYR A 145 8.16 17.70 -3.55
C TYR A 145 8.95 17.17 -4.74
N GLY A 146 10.10 17.76 -5.05
CA GLY A 146 11.02 17.24 -6.07
C GLY A 146 11.46 15.80 -5.78
N LEU A 147 11.87 15.53 -4.54
CA LEU A 147 12.21 14.17 -4.09
C LEU A 147 11.02 13.21 -4.19
N SER A 148 9.86 13.62 -3.67
CA SER A 148 8.62 12.84 -3.74
C SER A 148 8.25 12.49 -5.18
N ASN A 149 8.42 13.41 -6.12
CA ASN A 149 8.14 13.17 -7.54
C ASN A 149 9.13 12.18 -8.18
N LEU A 150 10.39 12.17 -7.75
CA LEU A 150 11.36 11.18 -8.20
C LEU A 150 11.05 9.79 -7.66
N ILE A 151 10.65 9.69 -6.38
CA ILE A 151 10.18 8.43 -5.78
C ILE A 151 8.93 7.93 -6.52
N LEU A 152 7.94 8.80 -6.76
CA LEU A 152 6.73 8.45 -7.50
C LEU A 152 7.06 7.89 -8.89
N LYS A 153 8.00 8.49 -9.63
CA LYS A 153 8.45 7.96 -10.93
C LYS A 153 9.10 6.58 -10.82
N CYS A 154 9.78 6.27 -9.72
CA CYS A 154 10.36 4.95 -9.47
C CYS A 154 9.27 3.93 -9.14
N LEU A 155 8.29 4.32 -8.31
CA LEU A 155 7.12 3.51 -8.00
C LEU A 155 6.27 3.24 -9.25
N ASP A 156 6.01 4.23 -10.10
CA ASP A 156 5.30 4.04 -11.37
C ASP A 156 6.02 3.04 -12.29
N ALA A 157 7.36 3.05 -12.29
CA ALA A 157 8.15 2.15 -13.12
C ALA A 157 8.15 0.70 -12.59
N SER A 158 8.20 0.53 -11.27
CA SER A 158 8.25 -0.77 -10.59
C SER A 158 6.86 -1.41 -10.40
N ASN A 159 5.82 -0.61 -10.14
CA ASN A 159 4.43 -1.06 -10.05
C ASN A 159 3.82 -1.42 -11.41
N ARG A 160 4.40 -0.94 -12.53
CA ARG A 160 3.79 -1.20 -13.83
C ARG A 160 3.72 -2.70 -14.16
N PRO A 161 4.80 -3.49 -14.11
CA PRO A 161 4.70 -4.95 -14.27
C PRO A 161 3.66 -5.59 -13.34
N TYR A 162 3.62 -5.16 -12.07
CA TYR A 162 2.64 -5.62 -11.09
C TYR A 162 1.21 -5.39 -11.58
N ALA A 163 0.86 -4.15 -11.91
CA ALA A 163 -0.46 -3.79 -12.44
C ALA A 163 -0.82 -4.52 -13.74
N GLU A 164 0.13 -4.76 -14.64
CA GLU A 164 -0.15 -5.50 -15.87
C GLU A 164 -0.47 -6.97 -15.60
N VAL A 165 0.19 -7.63 -14.63
CA VAL A 165 -0.11 -9.02 -14.24
C VAL A 165 -1.49 -9.12 -13.59
N LEU A 166 -1.84 -8.17 -12.72
CA LEU A 166 -3.15 -8.14 -12.07
C LEU A 166 -4.30 -7.97 -13.06
N ARG A 167 -4.13 -7.14 -14.10
CA ARG A 167 -5.12 -6.98 -15.17
C ARG A 167 -5.38 -8.26 -15.96
N LEU A 168 -4.41 -9.17 -15.97
CA LEU A 168 -4.56 -10.50 -16.57
C LEU A 168 -5.27 -11.48 -15.62
N GLY A 169 -5.62 -11.06 -14.40
CA GLY A 169 -6.20 -11.93 -13.37
C GLY A 169 -5.20 -12.95 -12.82
N LEU A 170 -3.91 -12.63 -12.87
CA LEU A 170 -2.81 -13.50 -12.48
C LEU A 170 -2.09 -12.97 -11.23
N CYS A 171 -1.32 -13.83 -10.56
CA CYS A 171 -0.52 -13.41 -9.42
C CYS A 171 0.86 -12.86 -9.82
N PRO A 172 1.23 -11.65 -9.39
CA PRO A 172 2.57 -11.10 -9.58
C PRO A 172 3.71 -12.02 -9.10
N ARG A 173 3.52 -12.78 -8.02
CA ARG A 173 4.53 -13.73 -7.48
C ARG A 173 4.97 -14.78 -8.49
N ASP A 174 4.04 -15.30 -9.29
CA ASP A 174 4.30 -16.40 -10.21
C ASP A 174 4.94 -15.91 -11.52
N TRP A 175 4.68 -14.65 -11.90
CA TRP A 175 5.04 -14.14 -13.24
C TRP A 175 6.09 -13.03 -13.23
N LEU A 176 6.48 -12.49 -12.07
CA LEU A 176 7.44 -11.39 -11.96
C LEU A 176 8.75 -11.76 -11.28
N VAL A 177 8.91 -13.01 -10.82
CA VAL A 177 10.07 -13.54 -10.09
C VAL A 177 10.47 -14.90 -10.66
N GLY A 178 11.76 -15.22 -10.59
CA GLY A 178 12.30 -16.53 -10.99
C GLY A 178 12.50 -16.70 -12.50
N ASP A 179 12.79 -17.93 -12.92
CA ASP A 179 13.13 -18.26 -14.31
C ASP A 179 11.94 -18.08 -15.28
N GLU A 180 10.72 -18.01 -14.76
CA GLU A 180 9.48 -17.82 -15.53
C GLU A 180 9.05 -16.34 -15.62
N THR A 181 9.94 -15.41 -15.26
CA THR A 181 9.64 -13.97 -15.29
C THR A 181 9.19 -13.51 -16.68
N VAL A 182 7.98 -12.96 -16.76
CA VAL A 182 7.40 -12.46 -18.00
C VAL A 182 7.82 -11.00 -18.23
N PRO A 183 8.40 -10.65 -19.39
CA PRO A 183 8.78 -9.28 -19.70
C PRO A 183 7.57 -8.34 -19.75
N VAL A 184 7.74 -7.10 -19.28
CA VAL A 184 6.64 -6.12 -19.24
C VAL A 184 6.00 -5.85 -20.60
N ASN A 185 6.76 -6.00 -21.69
CA ASN A 185 6.24 -5.83 -23.05
C ASN A 185 5.31 -6.98 -23.45
N THR A 186 5.62 -8.20 -23.01
CA THR A 186 4.76 -9.37 -23.19
C THR A 186 3.47 -9.22 -22.37
N LEU A 187 3.57 -8.76 -21.11
CA LEU A 187 2.39 -8.47 -20.28
C LEU A 187 1.45 -7.45 -20.95
N LYS A 188 1.99 -6.32 -21.43
CA LYS A 188 1.21 -5.29 -22.14
C LYS A 188 0.55 -5.82 -23.41
N ALA A 189 1.31 -6.54 -24.23
CA ALA A 189 0.79 -7.12 -25.46
C ALA A 189 -0.34 -8.12 -25.16
N THR A 190 -0.22 -8.86 -24.07
CA THR A 190 -1.24 -9.81 -23.62
C THR A 190 -2.49 -9.10 -23.09
N ASN A 191 -2.35 -7.99 -22.36
CA ASN A 191 -3.52 -7.17 -21.97
C ASN A 191 -4.23 -6.58 -23.21
N ALA A 192 -3.49 -6.13 -24.22
CA ALA A 192 -4.08 -5.68 -25.49
C ALA A 192 -4.79 -6.83 -26.22
N PHE A 193 -4.15 -8.00 -26.29
CA PHE A 193 -4.75 -9.22 -26.84
C PHE A 193 -6.05 -9.59 -26.12
N LEU A 194 -6.08 -9.58 -24.79
CA LEU A 194 -7.30 -9.86 -24.02
C LEU A 194 -8.40 -8.86 -24.31
N LYS A 195 -8.09 -7.57 -24.47
CA LYS A 195 -9.10 -6.56 -24.86
C LYS A 195 -9.76 -6.92 -26.19
N HIS A 196 -8.97 -7.32 -27.19
CA HIS A 196 -9.51 -7.75 -28.49
C HIS A 196 -10.25 -9.08 -28.40
N LEU A 197 -9.76 -10.00 -27.57
CA LEU A 197 -10.40 -11.30 -27.35
C LEU A 197 -11.78 -11.14 -26.69
N LYS A 198 -11.90 -10.29 -25.67
CA LYS A 198 -13.18 -9.96 -25.04
C LYS A 198 -14.19 -9.40 -26.04
N ALA A 199 -13.72 -8.52 -26.94
CA ALA A 199 -14.56 -7.98 -28.02
C ALA A 199 -14.98 -9.07 -29.01
N ALA A 200 -14.07 -9.96 -29.43
CA ALA A 200 -14.37 -11.09 -30.31
C ALA A 200 -15.31 -12.13 -29.66
N MET A 201 -15.30 -12.23 -28.34
CA MET A 201 -16.21 -13.07 -27.55
C MET A 201 -17.57 -12.42 -27.31
N GLY A 202 -17.81 -11.19 -27.78
CA GLY A 202 -19.09 -10.49 -27.58
C GLY A 202 -19.36 -10.12 -26.12
N GLY A 203 -18.33 -10.03 -25.27
CA GLY A 203 -18.48 -9.76 -23.84
C GLY A 203 -18.94 -10.97 -23.01
N GLU A 204 -19.01 -12.17 -23.60
CA GLU A 204 -19.29 -13.40 -22.85
C GLU A 204 -18.05 -13.87 -22.08
N TYR A 205 -18.14 -13.99 -20.77
CA TYR A 205 -17.07 -14.46 -19.88
C TYR A 205 -17.36 -15.88 -19.37
N GLY A 206 -16.34 -16.57 -18.84
CA GLY A 206 -16.52 -17.90 -18.21
C GLY A 206 -16.65 -19.06 -19.19
N ARG A 207 -16.19 -18.90 -20.43
CA ARG A 207 -16.07 -19.99 -21.41
C ARG A 207 -14.75 -19.93 -22.15
N ARG A 208 -14.33 -21.07 -22.69
CA ARG A 208 -13.15 -21.15 -23.55
C ARG A 208 -13.41 -20.40 -24.87
N PRO A 209 -12.49 -19.53 -25.33
CA PRO A 209 -12.62 -18.88 -26.63
C PRO A 209 -12.46 -19.89 -27.77
N SER A 210 -13.16 -19.66 -28.88
CA SER A 210 -13.01 -20.49 -30.07
C SER A 210 -11.67 -20.22 -30.78
N PRO A 211 -11.16 -21.15 -31.61
CA PRO A 211 -9.95 -20.92 -32.40
C PRO A 211 -10.03 -19.67 -33.29
N GLU A 212 -11.21 -19.37 -33.85
CA GLU A 212 -11.43 -18.19 -34.67
C GLU A 212 -11.36 -16.90 -33.86
N GLN A 213 -11.94 -16.88 -32.64
CA GLN A 213 -11.86 -15.74 -31.71
C GLN A 213 -10.41 -15.47 -31.29
N LEU A 214 -9.64 -16.53 -31.00
CA LEU A 214 -8.23 -16.44 -30.68
C LEU A 214 -7.40 -15.89 -31.85
N ALA A 215 -7.61 -16.41 -33.06
CA ALA A 215 -6.91 -15.95 -34.25
C ALA A 215 -7.23 -14.47 -34.57
N ALA A 216 -8.50 -14.07 -34.47
CA ALA A 216 -8.92 -12.68 -34.69
C ALA A 216 -8.29 -11.71 -33.67
N ALA A 217 -8.28 -12.09 -32.39
CA ALA A 217 -7.66 -11.28 -31.34
C ALA A 217 -6.13 -11.15 -31.52
N PHE A 218 -5.45 -12.23 -31.91
CA PHE A 218 -4.01 -12.23 -32.12
C PHE A 218 -3.61 -11.43 -33.37
N ALA A 219 -4.41 -11.48 -34.43
CA ALA A 219 -4.20 -10.64 -35.61
C ALA A 219 -4.31 -9.14 -35.28
N ALA A 220 -5.19 -8.76 -34.35
CA ALA A 220 -5.34 -7.38 -33.90
C ALA A 220 -4.24 -6.95 -32.92
N ALA A 221 -3.80 -7.85 -32.04
CA ALA A 221 -2.78 -7.58 -31.03
C ALA A 221 -1.85 -8.80 -30.88
N PRO A 222 -0.75 -8.86 -31.67
CA PRO A 222 0.20 -9.97 -31.61
C PRO A 222 1.04 -9.90 -30.34
N ILE A 223 1.39 -11.07 -29.81
CA ILE A 223 2.19 -11.21 -28.58
C ILE A 223 3.65 -11.50 -28.96
N PRO A 224 4.64 -10.71 -28.48
CA PRO A 224 6.05 -10.93 -28.77
C PRO A 224 6.50 -12.36 -28.44
N GLY A 225 7.24 -12.98 -29.37
CA GLY A 225 7.78 -14.33 -29.21
C GLY A 225 6.81 -15.47 -29.54
N CYS A 226 5.55 -15.18 -29.86
CA CYS A 226 4.57 -16.17 -30.31
C CYS A 226 4.32 -16.02 -31.82
N ALA A 227 4.30 -17.14 -32.56
CA ALA A 227 4.01 -17.13 -33.99
C ALA A 227 2.52 -16.89 -34.29
N ASP A 228 1.65 -17.43 -33.44
CA ASP A 228 0.20 -17.30 -33.55
C ASP A 228 -0.48 -17.47 -32.16
N ALA A 229 -1.80 -17.42 -32.15
CA ALA A 229 -2.61 -17.56 -30.94
C ALA A 229 -2.50 -18.96 -30.31
N ASN A 230 -2.27 -20.01 -31.11
CA ASN A 230 -2.13 -21.37 -30.60
C ASN A 230 -0.78 -21.58 -29.92
N ALA A 231 0.29 -21.03 -30.50
CA ALA A 231 1.61 -21.00 -29.89
C ALA A 231 1.57 -20.26 -28.55
N PHE A 232 0.87 -19.11 -28.47
CA PHE A 232 0.63 -18.42 -27.20
C PHE A 232 -0.14 -19.30 -26.20
N ALA A 233 -1.27 -19.87 -26.61
CA ALA A 233 -2.11 -20.72 -25.76
C ALA A 233 -1.38 -21.96 -25.22
N ALA A 234 -0.35 -22.45 -25.92
CA ALA A 234 0.47 -23.57 -25.51
C ALA A 234 1.57 -23.20 -24.49
N THR A 235 1.87 -21.90 -24.30
CA THR A 235 2.82 -21.46 -23.26
C THR A 235 2.20 -21.58 -21.87
N PRO A 236 2.98 -21.81 -20.80
CA PRO A 236 2.46 -21.80 -19.43
C PRO A 236 1.70 -20.50 -19.10
N PHE A 237 2.28 -19.35 -19.49
CA PHE A 237 1.68 -18.03 -19.31
C PHE A 237 0.37 -17.86 -20.08
N GLY A 238 0.33 -18.19 -21.38
CA GLY A 238 -0.88 -18.07 -22.18
C GLY A 238 -1.97 -19.04 -21.77
N GLY A 239 -1.60 -20.27 -21.38
CA GLY A 239 -2.51 -21.24 -20.79
C GLY A 239 -3.16 -20.73 -19.51
N ALA A 240 -2.39 -20.12 -18.60
CA ALA A 240 -2.90 -19.53 -17.37
C ALA A 240 -3.90 -18.39 -17.65
N VAL A 241 -3.54 -17.46 -18.54
CA VAL A 241 -4.40 -16.34 -18.95
C VAL A 241 -5.74 -16.84 -19.52
N LEU A 242 -5.70 -17.84 -20.41
CA LEU A 242 -6.91 -18.36 -21.06
C LEU A 242 -7.77 -19.22 -20.12
N SER A 243 -7.16 -19.98 -19.21
CA SER A 243 -7.87 -20.78 -18.21
C SER A 243 -8.62 -19.87 -17.24
N ARG A 244 -8.00 -18.75 -16.86
CA ARG A 244 -8.63 -17.69 -16.07
C ARG A 244 -9.81 -17.09 -16.82
N LEU A 245 -9.61 -16.61 -18.06
CA LEU A 245 -10.70 -16.05 -18.88
C LEU A 245 -11.89 -17.02 -19.04
N ALA A 246 -11.60 -18.32 -19.13
CA ALA A 246 -12.59 -19.38 -19.23
C ALA A 246 -13.32 -19.69 -17.91
N GLY A 247 -13.01 -18.99 -16.82
CA GLY A 247 -13.63 -19.20 -15.51
C GLY A 247 -13.27 -20.54 -14.86
N GLN A 248 -12.24 -21.22 -15.34
CA GLN A 248 -11.81 -22.53 -14.82
C GLN A 248 -11.00 -22.43 -13.54
N ASP A 249 -10.61 -21.21 -13.18
CA ASP A 249 -9.95 -20.88 -11.92
C ASP A 249 -10.81 -19.81 -11.23
N HIS A 250 -11.54 -20.22 -10.18
CA HIS A 250 -12.55 -19.42 -9.47
C HIS A 250 -11.97 -18.31 -8.58
N THR A 251 -10.72 -17.93 -8.79
CA THR A 251 -10.17 -16.76 -8.12
C THR A 251 -10.70 -15.51 -8.79
N PHE A 252 -11.59 -14.82 -8.07
CA PHE A 252 -12.34 -13.63 -8.48
C PHE A 252 -11.60 -12.76 -9.51
N PHE A 253 -12.13 -12.71 -10.74
CA PHE A 253 -11.89 -11.60 -11.66
C PHE A 253 -12.56 -10.37 -11.06
N VAL A 254 -11.93 -9.75 -10.08
CA VAL A 254 -12.28 -8.36 -9.81
C VAL A 254 -11.55 -7.58 -10.89
N SER A 255 -12.29 -7.11 -11.89
CA SER A 255 -11.72 -6.26 -12.93
C SER A 255 -10.99 -5.11 -12.25
N PHE A 256 -9.83 -4.70 -12.77
CA PHE A 256 -9.17 -3.48 -12.30
C PHE A 256 -10.13 -2.27 -12.39
N ASP A 257 -11.01 -2.27 -13.39
CA ASP A 257 -12.06 -1.26 -13.54
C ASP A 257 -13.17 -1.40 -12.49
N ASP A 258 -13.49 -2.63 -12.04
CA ASP A 258 -14.46 -2.87 -10.96
C ASP A 258 -13.86 -2.46 -9.60
N ILE A 259 -12.55 -2.62 -9.39
CA ILE A 259 -11.87 -2.15 -8.19
C ILE A 259 -11.68 -0.64 -8.21
N GLU A 260 -11.28 -0.04 -9.34
CA GLU A 260 -11.25 1.43 -9.47
C GLU A 260 -12.66 2.01 -9.31
N ALA A 261 -13.69 1.34 -9.82
CA ALA A 261 -15.09 1.70 -9.56
C ALA A 261 -15.49 1.48 -8.09
N THR A 262 -15.04 0.44 -7.41
CA THR A 262 -15.32 0.20 -5.97
C THR A 262 -14.54 1.15 -5.06
N ILE A 263 -13.38 1.64 -5.50
CA ILE A 263 -12.58 2.67 -4.79
C ILE A 263 -13.14 4.07 -5.07
N ALA A 264 -13.69 4.31 -6.27
CA ALA A 264 -14.34 5.57 -6.65
C ALA A 264 -15.78 5.68 -6.12
N ASP A 265 -16.51 4.58 -6.11
CA ASP A 265 -17.70 4.34 -5.29
C ASP A 265 -17.21 3.95 -3.89
N SER A 266 -16.47 4.86 -3.25
CA SER A 266 -16.46 4.88 -1.79
C SER A 266 -17.93 4.87 -1.39
N VAL A 267 -18.41 3.72 -0.92
CA VAL A 267 -19.57 3.64 -0.04
C VAL A 267 -19.44 4.84 0.88
N PRO A 268 -20.42 5.78 0.92
CA PRO A 268 -20.34 6.87 1.89
C PRO A 268 -20.03 6.22 3.23
N ASP A 269 -18.94 6.63 3.90
CA ASP A 269 -18.44 6.05 5.16
C ASP A 269 -19.61 5.77 6.13
N GLU A 270 -20.22 4.60 6.02
CA GLU A 270 -21.16 4.07 7.02
C GLU A 270 -20.37 3.37 8.14
N ASP A 271 -19.07 3.14 7.93
CA ASP A 271 -18.15 2.57 8.92
C ASP A 271 -17.65 3.59 9.98
N ASP A 272 -17.97 4.88 9.84
CA ASP A 272 -17.77 5.91 10.89
C ASP A 272 -19.05 6.21 11.68
N ALA A 273 -20.17 5.54 11.37
CA ALA A 273 -21.27 5.50 12.32
C ALA A 273 -20.79 4.67 13.52
N PRO A 274 -20.78 5.24 14.74
CA PRO A 274 -20.43 4.46 15.91
C PRO A 274 -21.35 3.22 15.95
N LEU A 275 -20.78 2.05 16.23
CA LEU A 275 -21.50 0.75 16.29
C LEU A 275 -22.75 0.77 17.19
N MET A 276 -22.86 1.81 18.01
CA MET A 276 -23.91 2.09 18.97
C MET A 276 -23.93 3.60 19.21
N ASP A 277 -25.12 4.21 19.28
CA ASP A 277 -25.22 5.65 19.57
C ASP A 277 -24.99 5.96 21.07
N ALA A 278 -24.88 7.24 21.41
CA ALA A 278 -24.62 7.66 22.79
C ALA A 278 -25.75 7.29 23.76
N GLU A 279 -27.00 7.19 23.29
CA GLU A 279 -28.16 6.82 24.10
C GLU A 279 -28.16 5.33 24.40
N GLU A 280 -27.81 4.51 23.42
CA GLU A 280 -27.65 3.05 23.53
C GLU A 280 -26.43 2.67 24.39
N ALA A 281 -25.35 3.45 24.33
CA ALA A 281 -24.11 3.18 25.07
C ALA A 281 -24.19 3.52 26.57
N LEU A 282 -25.03 4.49 26.96
CA LEU A 282 -25.07 5.02 28.31
C LEU A 282 -25.43 3.98 29.39
N PRO A 283 -26.43 3.09 29.19
CA PRO A 283 -26.74 2.03 30.15
C PRO A 283 -25.58 1.04 30.35
N LEU A 284 -24.81 0.74 29.30
CA LEU A 284 -23.66 -0.18 29.36
C LEU A 284 -22.49 0.44 30.10
N LEU A 285 -22.22 1.73 29.85
CA LEU A 285 -21.22 2.49 30.61
C LEU A 285 -21.59 2.58 32.09
N GLU A 286 -22.88 2.69 32.43
CA GLU A 286 -23.33 2.66 33.82
C GLU A 286 -23.12 1.30 34.50
N GLN A 287 -23.35 0.21 33.77
CA GLN A 287 -23.05 -1.12 34.27
C GLN A 287 -21.54 -1.33 34.48
N ALA A 288 -20.72 -0.86 33.54
CA ALA A 288 -19.26 -0.92 33.64
C ALA A 288 -18.73 -0.11 34.84
N VAL A 289 -19.33 1.05 35.14
CA VAL A 289 -19.00 1.83 36.35
C VAL A 289 -19.43 1.11 37.63
N ARG A 290 -20.65 0.56 37.67
CA ARG A 290 -21.11 -0.21 38.85
C ARG A 290 -20.26 -1.46 39.09
N ALA A 291 -19.74 -2.07 38.02
CA ALA A 291 -18.83 -3.21 38.09
C ALA A 291 -17.37 -2.82 38.44
N GLY A 292 -17.07 -1.52 38.57
CA GLY A 292 -15.71 -1.03 38.86
C GLY A 292 -14.72 -1.21 37.70
N VAL A 293 -15.21 -1.49 36.48
CA VAL A 293 -14.40 -1.66 35.28
C VAL A 293 -13.99 -0.30 34.71
N VAL A 294 -14.87 0.68 34.83
CA VAL A 294 -14.70 2.07 34.37
C VAL A 294 -14.92 3.00 35.55
N GLU A 295 -14.07 4.01 35.70
CA GLU A 295 -14.22 5.02 36.75
C GLU A 295 -15.22 6.13 36.34
N ALA A 296 -15.71 6.92 37.29
CA ALA A 296 -16.73 7.94 36.99
C ALA A 296 -16.24 9.05 36.03
N ASP A 297 -14.95 9.41 36.11
CA ASP A 297 -14.27 10.34 35.20
C ASP A 297 -14.05 9.72 33.80
N GLU A 298 -13.73 8.42 33.74
CA GLU A 298 -13.63 7.66 32.49
C GLU A 298 -14.99 7.54 31.78
N LYS A 299 -16.09 7.36 32.53
CA LYS A 299 -17.45 7.40 31.95
C LYS A 299 -17.74 8.73 31.28
N ALA A 300 -17.40 9.84 31.93
CA ALA A 300 -17.63 11.18 31.38
C ALA A 300 -16.81 11.41 30.09
N LEU A 301 -15.56 10.91 30.05
CA LEU A 301 -14.74 10.94 28.85
C LEU A 301 -15.36 10.12 27.71
N LEU A 302 -15.74 8.87 27.97
CA LEU A 302 -16.31 7.97 26.97
C LEU A 302 -17.63 8.51 26.41
N ALA A 303 -18.50 9.05 27.28
CA ALA A 303 -19.73 9.71 26.85
C ALA A 303 -19.46 10.93 25.96
N ALA A 304 -18.45 11.74 26.28
CA ALA A 304 -18.08 12.89 25.46
C ALA A 304 -17.55 12.50 24.08
N ILE A 305 -16.79 11.39 23.99
CA ILE A 305 -16.29 10.86 22.72
C ILE A 305 -17.45 10.32 21.86
N LEU A 306 -18.40 9.62 22.47
CA LEU A 306 -19.60 9.11 21.80
C LEU A 306 -20.51 10.23 21.30
N ASP A 307 -20.54 11.38 21.98
CA ASP A 307 -21.21 12.62 21.56
C ASP A 307 -20.41 13.39 20.47
N GLY A 308 -19.39 12.76 19.88
CA GLY A 308 -18.59 13.31 18.79
C GLY A 308 -17.58 14.38 19.19
N ARG A 309 -17.32 14.57 20.49
CA ARG A 309 -16.31 15.54 20.94
C ARG A 309 -14.90 15.00 20.69
N PRO A 310 -13.98 15.83 20.18
CA PRO A 310 -12.58 15.44 20.04
C PRO A 310 -11.97 15.03 21.39
N LEU A 311 -11.25 13.91 21.42
CA LEU A 311 -10.58 13.36 22.61
C LEU A 311 -9.75 14.43 23.36
N ALA A 312 -9.00 15.23 22.62
CA ALA A 312 -8.16 16.29 23.18
C ALA A 312 -8.96 17.38 23.91
N GLU A 313 -10.20 17.65 23.49
CA GLU A 313 -11.10 18.61 24.12
C GLU A 313 -11.76 18.01 25.36
N ALA A 314 -12.29 16.78 25.25
CA ALA A 314 -12.90 16.06 26.36
C ALA A 314 -11.91 15.90 27.54
N MET A 315 -10.66 15.51 27.23
CA MET A 315 -9.57 15.42 28.21
C MET A 315 -9.10 16.76 28.75
N ARG A 316 -9.38 17.89 28.05
CA ARG A 316 -8.95 19.22 28.52
C ARG A 316 -9.72 19.66 29.76
N SER A 317 -10.96 19.21 29.85
CA SER A 317 -11.92 19.59 30.87
C SER A 317 -11.83 18.76 32.16
N ASP A 318 -11.15 17.61 32.14
CA ASP A 318 -11.08 16.68 33.27
C ASP A 318 -9.68 16.68 33.95
N LEU A 319 -9.61 17.28 35.14
CA LEU A 319 -8.39 17.35 35.95
C LEU A 319 -8.02 16.01 36.62
N GLY A 320 -9.00 15.13 36.89
CA GLY A 320 -8.77 13.81 37.48
C GLY A 320 -8.09 12.89 36.48
N LEU A 321 -8.61 12.87 35.26
CA LEU A 321 -8.09 12.06 34.16
C LEU A 321 -6.67 12.46 33.78
N ARG A 322 -6.37 13.75 33.72
CA ARG A 322 -5.01 14.27 33.47
C ARG A 322 -4.01 13.87 34.56
N ARG A 323 -4.42 13.89 35.83
CA ARG A 323 -3.56 13.45 36.94
C ARG A 323 -3.28 11.96 36.84
N ARG A 324 -4.27 11.15 36.49
CA ARG A 324 -4.12 9.71 36.30
C ARG A 324 -3.22 9.38 35.12
N LEU A 325 -3.44 10.02 33.98
CA LEU A 325 -2.60 9.87 32.80
C LEU A 325 -1.13 10.16 33.14
N LYS A 326 -0.87 11.25 33.88
CA LYS A 326 0.47 11.59 34.34
C LYS A 326 1.04 10.59 35.35
N GLN A 327 0.24 10.10 36.30
CA GLN A 327 0.72 9.26 37.41
C GLN A 327 0.88 7.78 37.06
N ARG A 328 0.00 7.24 36.21
CA ARG A 328 -0.06 5.81 35.89
C ARG A 328 0.48 5.47 34.50
N PHE A 329 0.44 6.43 33.58
CA PHE A 329 0.78 6.22 32.18
C PHE A 329 1.88 7.18 31.68
N ASP A 330 2.50 7.98 32.55
CA ASP A 330 3.53 8.97 32.20
C ASP A 330 3.15 9.92 31.03
N ASN A 331 1.87 10.31 30.97
CA ASN A 331 1.27 11.07 29.86
C ASN A 331 1.14 10.32 28.52
N ASP A 332 1.35 9.01 28.50
CA ASP A 332 1.09 8.16 27.34
C ASP A 332 -0.43 7.92 27.16
N LEU A 333 -1.01 8.72 26.27
CA LEU A 333 -2.43 8.67 25.94
C LEU A 333 -2.81 7.38 25.20
N GLU A 334 -1.93 6.87 24.36
CA GLU A 334 -2.20 5.67 23.57
C GLU A 334 -2.28 4.45 24.49
N ALA A 335 -1.32 4.32 25.41
CA ALA A 335 -1.34 3.27 26.43
C ALA A 335 -2.58 3.33 27.33
N TYR A 336 -3.02 4.54 27.69
CA TYR A 336 -4.23 4.75 28.48
C TYR A 336 -5.51 4.36 27.73
N VAL A 337 -5.63 4.76 26.46
CA VAL A 337 -6.79 4.41 25.62
C VAL A 337 -6.82 2.89 25.36
N ALA A 338 -5.67 2.27 25.12
CA ALA A 338 -5.55 0.83 24.96
C ALA A 338 -5.97 0.06 26.23
N ASP A 339 -5.54 0.51 27.41
CA ASP A 339 -5.96 -0.06 28.71
C ASP A 339 -7.47 0.04 28.92
N LEU A 340 -8.03 1.24 28.75
CA LEU A 340 -9.47 1.49 28.91
C LEU A 340 -10.29 0.66 27.93
N SER A 341 -9.87 0.59 26.66
CA SER A 341 -10.53 -0.22 25.64
C SER A 341 -10.45 -1.71 25.96
N GLY A 342 -9.31 -2.19 26.46
CA GLY A 342 -9.13 -3.57 26.91
C GLY A 342 -10.05 -3.95 28.07
N ARG A 343 -10.17 -3.09 29.09
CA ARG A 343 -11.06 -3.28 30.24
C ARG A 343 -12.53 -3.33 29.82
N VAL A 344 -12.97 -2.40 28.99
CA VAL A 344 -14.36 -2.35 28.49
C VAL A 344 -14.67 -3.56 27.60
N ALA A 345 -13.76 -3.93 26.68
CA ALA A 345 -13.97 -5.10 25.81
C ALA A 345 -14.03 -6.42 26.61
N ALA A 346 -13.21 -6.56 27.66
CA ALA A 346 -13.26 -7.73 28.54
C ALA A 346 -14.60 -7.82 29.28
N PHE A 347 -15.12 -6.69 29.78
CA PHE A 347 -16.42 -6.62 30.43
C PHE A 347 -17.59 -6.94 29.48
N MET A 348 -17.57 -6.40 28.26
CA MET A 348 -18.61 -6.69 27.27
C MET A 348 -18.64 -8.18 26.89
N ARG A 349 -17.47 -8.81 26.77
CA ARG A 349 -17.38 -10.27 26.52
C ARG A 349 -17.92 -11.10 27.67
N SER A 350 -17.75 -10.67 28.92
CA SER A 350 -18.29 -11.37 30.09
C SER A 350 -19.79 -11.12 30.31
N ALA A 351 -20.33 -10.03 29.78
CA ALA A 351 -21.75 -9.70 29.86
C ALA A 351 -22.58 -10.35 28.73
N ALA A 352 -21.93 -10.77 27.63
CA ALA A 352 -22.56 -11.41 26.47
C ALA A 352 -22.56 -12.96 26.52
N GLY A 353 -21.97 -13.56 27.55
CA GLY A 353 -21.98 -15.00 27.83
C GLY A 353 -22.72 -15.31 29.12
#